data_AF-A0A183NVF5-F1
#
_entry.id   AF-A0A183NVF5-F1
#
_cell.length_a   1.000
_cell.length_b   1.000
_cell.length_c   1.000
_cell.angle_alpha   90.00
_cell.angle_beta   90.00
_cell.angle_gamma   90.00
#
_symmetry.space_group_name_H-M   'P 1'
#
loop_
_entity.id
_entity.type
_entity.pdbx_description
1 polymer ?
#
loop_
_entity_poly.entity_id
_entity_poly.type
_entity_poly.pdbx_seq_one_letter_code
_entity_poly.pdbx_strand_id
1 'polypeptide(L)'
;MEKYARVAISEGIRIADEIHVTIESEIYRALNLHYNRNQQLEVPDHFRIVVEATLREFFNALYTGKDSEQSWKKPIYKVIARMDQPVPEFFKSPNWMDQLADG
;
A
#
# COMPACT_ATOMS: atom_id res chain seq x y z
N MET A 1 -1.73 -4.45 -5.71
CA MET A 1 -2.19 -5.33 -4.62
C MET A 1 -2.55 -6.72 -5.14
N GLU A 2 -3.65 -6.89 -5.88
CA GLU A 2 -4.10 -8.22 -6.35
C GLU A 2 -3.04 -9.04 -7.09
N LYS A 3 -2.33 -8.44 -8.06
CA LYS A 3 -1.20 -9.08 -8.76
C LYS A 3 -0.18 -9.66 -7.79
N TYR A 4 0.29 -8.85 -6.85
CA TYR A 4 1.32 -9.25 -5.88
C TYR A 4 0.81 -10.32 -4.91
N ALA A 5 -0.46 -10.26 -4.51
CA ALA A 5 -1.05 -11.29 -3.68
C ALA A 5 -1.17 -12.63 -4.43
N ARG A 6 -1.54 -12.63 -5.72
CA ARG A 6 -1.53 -13.85 -6.54
C ARG A 6 -0.12 -14.42 -6.73
N VAL A 7 0.89 -13.55 -6.89
CA VAL A 7 2.31 -13.97 -6.96
C VAL A 7 2.72 -14.66 -5.65
N ALA A 8 2.44 -14.05 -4.49
CA ALA A 8 2.72 -14.65 -3.18
C ALA A 8 2.08 -16.04 -3.02
N ILE A 9 0.84 -16.21 -3.45
CA ILE A 9 0.15 -17.52 -3.44
C ILE A 9 0.88 -18.53 -4.35
N SER A 10 1.29 -18.10 -5.55
CA SER A 10 2.02 -18.97 -6.50
C SER A 10 3.42 -19.35 -6.03
N GLU A 11 4.04 -18.51 -5.20
CA GLU A 11 5.35 -18.76 -4.57
C GLU A 11 5.23 -19.67 -3.33
N GLY A 12 4.01 -20.07 -2.96
CA GLY A 12 3.75 -21.06 -1.93
C GLY A 12 3.49 -20.51 -0.54
N ILE A 13 3.36 -19.19 -0.38
CA ILE A 13 2.95 -18.56 0.88
C ILE A 13 1.56 -19.09 1.28
N ARG A 14 1.40 -19.46 2.55
CA ARG A 14 0.16 -20.11 3.05
C ARG A 14 -0.62 -19.27 4.04
N ILE A 15 0.04 -18.34 4.72
CA ILE A 15 -0.56 -17.45 5.70
C ILE A 15 -0.15 -16.01 5.43
N ALA A 16 -1.07 -15.07 5.63
CA ALA A 16 -0.82 -13.66 5.34
C ALA A 16 0.31 -13.07 6.20
N ASP A 17 0.54 -13.61 7.41
CA ASP A 17 1.56 -13.10 8.33
C ASP A 17 2.99 -13.29 7.81
N GLU A 18 3.22 -14.23 6.89
CA GLU A 18 4.50 -14.41 6.19
C GLU A 18 4.78 -13.31 5.15
N ILE A 19 3.77 -12.51 4.81
CA ILE A 19 3.93 -11.40 3.88
C ILE A 19 4.47 -10.20 4.65
N HIS A 20 5.72 -9.83 4.35
CA HIS A 20 6.38 -8.64 4.88
C HIS A 20 6.74 -7.69 3.74
N VAL A 21 6.36 -6.42 3.88
CA VAL A 21 6.73 -5.37 2.94
C VAL A 21 7.84 -4.53 3.56
N THR A 22 9.00 -4.58 2.92
CA THR A 22 10.17 -3.76 3.22
C THR A 22 10.32 -2.67 2.15
N ILE A 23 11.25 -1.74 2.36
CA ILE A 23 11.58 -0.71 1.36
C ILE A 23 12.18 -1.31 0.07
N GLU A 24 12.71 -2.53 0.15
CA GLU A 24 13.30 -3.26 -0.98
C GLU A 24 12.25 -4.05 -1.79
N SER A 25 11.09 -4.34 -1.17
CA SER A 25 10.00 -5.07 -1.80
C SER A 25 9.58 -4.41 -3.11
N GLU A 26 9.40 -5.22 -4.16
CA GLU A 26 9.05 -4.74 -5.50
C GLU A 26 7.77 -3.88 -5.48
N ILE A 27 6.76 -4.29 -4.72
CA ILE A 27 5.50 -3.54 -4.59
C ILE A 27 5.72 -2.14 -4.02
N TYR A 28 6.61 -1.99 -3.03
CA TYR A 28 6.92 -0.70 -2.42
C TYR A 28 7.60 0.21 -3.43
N ARG A 29 8.64 -0.29 -4.12
CA ARG A 29 9.37 0.46 -5.15
C ARG A 29 8.48 0.85 -6.33
N ALA A 30 7.62 -0.06 -6.78
CA ALA A 30 6.69 0.18 -7.87
C ALA A 30 5.67 1.28 -7.51
N LEU A 31 5.13 1.26 -6.30
CA LEU A 31 4.19 2.28 -5.83
C LEU A 31 4.89 3.63 -5.64
N ASN A 32 6.08 3.66 -5.03
CA ASN A 32 6.84 4.90 -4.85
C ASN A 32 7.18 5.54 -6.22
N LEU A 33 7.66 4.75 -7.18
CA LEU A 33 7.95 5.25 -8.52
C LEU A 33 6.70 5.79 -9.24
N HIS A 34 5.54 5.16 -9.02
CA HIS A 34 4.29 5.56 -9.67
C HIS A 34 3.72 6.86 -9.10
N TYR A 35 3.71 7.01 -7.77
CA TYR A 35 3.05 8.14 -7.10
C TYR A 35 4.01 9.27 -6.70
N ASN A 36 5.31 9.01 -6.60
CA ASN A 36 6.36 9.94 -6.21
C ASN A 36 7.53 9.87 -7.21
N ARG A 37 7.20 10.01 -8.51
CA ARG A 37 8.12 9.78 -9.64
C ARG A 37 9.43 10.58 -9.54
N ASN A 38 9.35 11.82 -9.07
CA ASN A 38 10.49 12.72 -8.96
C ASN A 38 11.21 12.61 -7.60
N GLN A 39 10.74 11.72 -6.71
CA GLN A 39 11.28 11.53 -5.35
C GLN A 39 11.36 12.83 -4.53
N GLN A 40 10.41 13.74 -4.77
CA GLN A 40 10.37 15.05 -4.12
C GLN A 40 9.85 14.96 -2.68
N LEU A 41 9.18 13.86 -2.34
CA LEU A 41 8.66 13.61 -1.01
C LEU A 41 9.39 12.42 -0.39
N GLU A 42 9.72 12.53 0.89
CA GLU A 42 10.04 11.37 1.70
C GLU A 42 8.77 10.51 1.83
N VAL A 43 8.90 9.20 1.65
CA VAL A 43 7.78 8.28 1.79
C VAL A 43 7.55 8.02 3.28
N PRO A 44 6.36 8.32 3.84
CA PRO A 44 6.11 8.09 5.26
C PRO A 44 6.18 6.60 5.61
N ASP A 45 6.75 6.24 6.76
CA ASP A 45 6.81 4.85 7.24
C ASP A 45 5.42 4.19 7.29
N HIS A 46 4.39 4.96 7.62
CA HIS A 46 3.00 4.49 7.67
C HIS A 46 2.51 3.98 6.32
N PHE A 47 3.00 4.52 5.20
CA PHE A 47 2.66 4.04 3.86
C PHE A 47 3.02 2.56 3.69
N ARG A 48 4.22 2.16 4.14
CA ARG A 48 4.67 0.76 4.08
C ARG A 48 3.75 -0.16 4.88
N ILE A 49 3.31 0.29 6.06
CA ILE A 49 2.39 -0.45 6.94
C ILE A 49 1.03 -0.65 6.25
N VAL A 50 0.50 0.39 5.62
CA VAL A 50 -0.76 0.30 4.85
C VAL A 50 -0.61 -0.62 3.65
N VAL A 51 0.50 -0.56 2.92
CA VAL A 51 0.78 -1.46 1.79
C VAL A 51 0.83 -2.92 2.24
N GLU A 52 1.51 -3.23 3.35
CA GLU A 52 1.57 -4.57 3.92
C GLU A 52 0.18 -5.07 4.34
N ALA A 53 -0.54 -4.30 5.14
CA ALA A 53 -1.88 -4.66 5.59
C ALA A 53 -2.83 -4.88 4.40
N THR A 54 -2.78 -3.99 3.40
CA THR A 54 -3.58 -4.13 2.19
C THR A 54 -3.23 -5.41 1.43
N LEU A 55 -1.93 -5.70 1.27
CA LEU A 55 -1.50 -6.90 0.56
C LEU A 55 -1.96 -8.17 1.27
N ARG A 56 -1.91 -8.20 2.61
CA ARG A 56 -2.43 -9.29 3.45
C ARG A 56 -3.94 -9.49 3.30
N GLU A 57 -4.73 -8.41 3.27
CA GLU A 57 -6.18 -8.48 3.05
C GLU A 57 -6.52 -9.03 1.66
N PHE A 58 -5.81 -8.57 0.62
CA PHE A 58 -5.95 -9.14 -0.73
C PHE A 58 -5.54 -10.61 -0.77
N PHE A 59 -4.43 -10.98 -0.13
CA PHE A 59 -3.99 -12.37 -0.04
C PHE A 59 -5.04 -13.25 0.64
N ASN A 60 -5.55 -12.85 1.80
CA ASN A 60 -6.57 -13.62 2.53
C ASN A 60 -7.83 -13.83 1.69
N ALA A 61 -8.31 -12.79 1.01
CA ALA A 61 -9.48 -12.91 0.15
C ALA A 61 -9.25 -13.88 -1.02
N LEU A 62 -8.11 -13.78 -1.71
CA LEU A 62 -7.76 -14.65 -2.83
C LEU A 62 -7.50 -16.09 -2.39
N TYR A 63 -6.75 -16.29 -1.30
CA TYR A 63 -6.36 -17.60 -0.79
C TYR A 63 -7.56 -18.40 -0.27
N THR A 64 -8.56 -17.71 0.28
CA THR A 64 -9.81 -18.33 0.76
C THR A 64 -10.90 -18.39 -0.32
N GLY A 65 -10.62 -17.95 -1.55
CA GLY A 65 -11.58 -17.98 -2.66
C GLY A 65 -12.72 -16.96 -2.58
N LYS A 66 -12.64 -16.01 -1.63
CA LYS A 66 -13.63 -14.93 -1.48
C LYS A 66 -13.61 -13.95 -2.65
N ASP A 67 -12.57 -13.96 -3.49
CA ASP A 67 -12.50 -13.11 -4.69
C ASP A 67 -13.53 -13.46 -5.78
N SER A 68 -14.20 -14.61 -5.66
CA SER A 68 -15.36 -14.99 -6.46
C SER A 68 -16.66 -14.29 -6.04
N GLU A 69 -16.72 -13.73 -4.83
CA GLU A 69 -17.92 -13.07 -4.31
C GLU A 69 -18.11 -11.67 -4.90
N GLN A 70 -19.37 -11.25 -5.05
CA GLN A 70 -19.67 -9.88 -5.44
C GLN A 70 -19.16 -8.91 -4.36
N SER A 71 -18.48 -7.84 -4.77
CA SER A 71 -17.97 -6.81 -3.86
C SER A 71 -16.95 -7.29 -2.83
N TRP A 72 -16.21 -8.37 -3.09
CA TRP A 72 -15.18 -8.91 -2.19
C TRP A 72 -14.10 -7.90 -1.75
N LYS A 73 -13.88 -6.84 -2.54
CA LYS A 73 -12.96 -5.74 -2.19
C LYS A 73 -13.53 -4.77 -1.15
N LYS A 74 -14.84 -4.72 -0.96
CA LYS A 74 -15.50 -3.82 0.00
C LYS A 74 -15.00 -3.98 1.45
N PRO A 75 -14.88 -5.20 2.02
CA PRO A 75 -14.27 -5.36 3.34
C PRO A 75 -12.81 -4.89 3.38
N ILE A 76 -12.02 -5.12 2.33
CA ILE A 76 -10.63 -4.66 2.22
C ILE A 76 -10.58 -3.12 2.31
N TYR A 77 -11.40 -2.41 1.52
CA TYR A 77 -11.47 -0.95 1.56
C TYR A 77 -11.86 -0.40 2.94
N LYS A 78 -12.72 -1.12 3.69
CA LYS A 78 -13.07 -0.74 5.06
C LYS A 78 -11.90 -0.88 6.03
N VAL A 79 -11.01 -1.85 5.84
CA VAL A 79 -9.78 -1.98 6.64
C VAL A 79 -8.85 -0.81 6.32
N ILE A 80 -8.60 -0.57 5.03
CA ILE A 80 -7.69 0.50 4.56
C ILE A 80 -8.16 1.88 5.05
N ALA A 81 -9.45 2.18 4.92
CA ALA A 81 -10.01 3.47 5.34
C ALA A 81 -9.86 3.76 6.85
N ARG A 82 -9.69 2.73 7.69
CA ARG A 82 -9.43 2.91 9.13
C ARG A 82 -7.97 3.24 9.43
N MET A 83 -7.08 3.13 8.44
CA MET A 83 -5.66 3.41 8.55
C MET A 83 -5.30 4.80 7.98
N ASP A 84 -6.29 5.55 7.48
CA ASP A 84 -6.06 6.87 6.91
C ASP A 84 -5.45 7.83 7.95
N GLN A 85 -4.45 8.58 7.51
CA GLN A 85 -3.82 9.65 8.27
C GLN A 85 -4.25 11.00 7.70
N PRO A 86 -4.30 12.07 8.51
CA PRO A 86 -4.55 13.40 8.00
C PRO A 86 -3.48 13.79 6.98
N VAL A 87 -3.91 14.44 5.90
CA VAL A 87 -2.98 15.00 4.91
C VAL A 87 -2.15 16.09 5.60
N PRO A 88 -0.80 16.07 5.46
CA PRO A 88 0.05 17.09 6.07
C PRO A 88 -0.36 18.52 5.68
N GLU A 89 -0.33 19.43 6.65
CA GLU A 89 -0.89 20.77 6.47
C GLU A 89 -0.17 21.60 5.41
N PHE A 90 1.12 21.34 5.17
CA PHE A 90 1.90 22.06 4.17
C PHE A 90 1.32 21.89 2.76
N PHE A 91 0.64 20.77 2.46
CA PHE A 91 -0.05 20.57 1.18
C PHE A 91 -1.23 21.52 0.96
N LYS A 92 -1.73 22.20 2.00
CA LYS A 92 -2.76 23.24 1.86
C LYS A 92 -2.20 24.51 1.21
N SER A 93 -0.88 24.71 1.24
CA SER A 93 -0.23 25.86 0.61
C SER A 93 -0.17 25.69 -0.91
N PRO A 94 -0.57 26.70 -1.72
CA PRO A 94 -0.37 26.68 -3.16
C PRO A 94 1.11 26.53 -3.56
N ASN A 95 2.03 26.95 -2.69
CA ASN A 95 3.47 26.96 -2.88
C ASN A 95 4.16 25.88 -2.03
N TRP A 96 3.48 24.77 -1.73
CA TRP A 96 4.03 23.69 -0.90
C TRP A 96 5.34 23.11 -1.43
N MET A 97 5.57 23.16 -2.74
CA MET A 97 6.81 22.69 -3.37
C MET A 97 8.01 23.57 -3.02
N ASP A 98 7.81 24.87 -2.83
CA ASP A 98 8.90 25.80 -2.46
C ASP A 98 9.44 25.46 -1.06
N GLN A 99 8.59 24.93 -0.18
CA GLN A 99 8.96 24.52 1.18
C GLN A 99 9.84 23.26 1.22
N LEU A 100 9.99 22.55 0.10
CA LEU A 100 10.86 21.38 -0.02
C LEU A 100 12.27 21.74 -0.54
N ALA A 101 12.47 22.96 -1.05
CA ALA A 101 13.73 23.39 -1.65
C ALA A 101 14.75 23.97 -0.65
N ASP A 102 14.31 24.30 0.57
CA ASP A 102 15.12 24.93 1.63
C ASP A 102 15.64 23.92 2.68
N GLY A 103 15.58 22.61 2.41
CA GLY A 103 16.02 21.52 3.31
C GLY A 103 17.32 20.84 2.88
#